data_AF-A0A6I3SRG5-F1
#
_entry.id   AF-A0A6I3SRG5-F1
#
_cell.length_a   1.000
_cell.length_b   1.000
_cell.length_c   1.000
_cell.angle_alpha   90.00
_cell.angle_beta   90.00
_cell.angle_gamma   90.00
#
_symmetry.space_group_name_H-M   'P 1'
#
loop_
_entity.id
_entity.type
_entity.pdbx_description
1 polymer ?
#
loop_
_entity_poly.entity_id
_entity_poly.type
_entity_poly.pdbx_seq_one_letter_code
_entity_poly.pdbx_strand_id
1 'polypeptide(L)'
;MQLQHQLPQDIFFPEIDEATRQMIDATDAQARRAQADKKPAPMPFNVEAIRTLPPAARAAFRYIWEREQRRYEEFIQNNRMAAN
;
A
#
# COMPACT_ATOMS: atom_id res chain seq x y z
N MET A 1 -6.84 -12.51 3.27
CA MET A 1 -7.60 -12.17 2.06
C MET A 1 -6.59 -11.95 0.93
N GLN A 2 -6.85 -12.46 -0.27
CA GLN A 2 -6.04 -12.12 -1.45
C GLN A 2 -6.46 -10.72 -1.92
N LEU A 3 -5.49 -9.87 -2.27
CA LEU A 3 -5.76 -8.54 -2.82
C LEU A 3 -6.44 -8.68 -4.19
N GLN A 4 -7.51 -7.92 -4.43
CA GLN A 4 -8.18 -7.92 -5.75
C GLN A 4 -7.31 -7.22 -6.80
N HIS A 5 -6.55 -6.21 -6.38
CA HIS A 5 -5.58 -5.55 -7.23
C HIS A 5 -4.23 -6.27 -7.15
N GLN A 6 -3.65 -6.56 -8.31
CA GLN A 6 -2.33 -7.19 -8.41
C GLN A 6 -1.29 -6.22 -8.94
N LEU A 7 -0.05 -6.37 -8.48
CA LEU A 7 1.08 -5.65 -9.04
C LEU A 7 1.40 -6.18 -10.45
N PRO A 8 1.96 -5.34 -11.35
CA PRO A 8 2.40 -5.78 -12.66
C PRO A 8 3.47 -6.87 -12.54
N GLN A 9 3.33 -7.94 -13.33
CA GLN A 9 4.25 -9.07 -13.32
C GLN A 9 5.55 -8.80 -14.08
N ASP A 10 5.56 -7.78 -14.94
CA ASP A 10 6.70 -7.36 -15.76
C ASP A 10 7.72 -6.51 -14.98
N ILE A 11 7.39 -6.07 -13.76
CA ILE A 11 8.29 -5.30 -12.90
C ILE A 11 8.84 -6.19 -11.79
N PHE A 12 10.18 -6.20 -11.65
CA PHE A 12 10.83 -6.84 -10.52
C PHE A 12 10.71 -5.97 -9.25
N PHE A 13 10.03 -6.51 -8.23
CA PHE A 13 9.94 -5.93 -6.89
C PHE A 13 10.73 -6.77 -5.89
N PRO A 14 11.92 -6.33 -5.46
CA PRO A 14 12.69 -7.07 -4.47
C PRO A 14 12.00 -7.06 -3.10
N GLU A 15 12.49 -7.93 -2.21
CA GLU A 15 12.10 -7.89 -0.80
C GLU A 15 12.57 -6.56 -0.16
N ILE A 16 11.74 -6.05 0.74
CA ILE A 16 12.06 -4.84 1.50
C ILE A 16 13.01 -5.20 2.65
N ASP A 17 14.02 -4.37 2.86
CA ASP A 17 14.89 -4.54 4.02
C ASP A 17 14.17 -4.15 5.32
N GLU A 18 14.58 -4.78 6.42
CA GLU A 18 13.93 -4.63 7.72
C GLU A 18 13.95 -3.19 8.23
N ALA A 19 15.06 -2.46 8.02
CA ALA A 19 15.21 -1.09 8.49
C ALA A 19 14.24 -0.14 7.76
N THR A 20 14.15 -0.25 6.44
CA THR A 20 13.20 0.51 5.63
C THR A 20 11.76 0.16 6.00
N ARG A 21 11.45 -1.12 6.24
CA ARG A 21 10.12 -1.55 6.70
C ARG A 21 9.74 -0.86 8.00
N GLN A 22 10.60 -0.93 9.01
CA GLN A 22 10.37 -0.32 10.32
C GLN A 22 10.19 1.20 10.23
N MET A 23 11.00 1.87 9.39
CA MET A 23 10.88 3.31 9.16
C MET A 23 9.53 3.68 8.53
N ILE A 24 9.07 2.91 7.54
CA ILE A 24 7.77 3.11 6.90
C ILE A 24 6.63 2.89 7.90
N ASP A 25 6.71 1.86 8.75
CA ASP A 25 5.69 1.58 9.76
C ASP A 25 5.61 2.67 10.83
N ALA A 26 6.76 3.17 11.31
CA ALA A 26 6.80 4.28 12.25
C ALA A 26 6.18 5.55 11.66
N THR A 27 6.49 5.84 10.39
CA THR A 27 5.96 7.02 9.67
C THR A 27 4.46 6.89 9.42
N ASP A 28 3.97 5.69 9.06
CA ASP A 28 2.55 5.43 8.85
C ASP A 28 1.76 5.64 10.15
N ALA A 29 2.23 5.09 11.27
CA ALA A 29 1.56 5.23 12.55
C ALA A 29 1.38 6.71 12.95
N GLN A 30 2.38 7.55 12.66
CA GLN A 30 2.27 8.99 12.85
C GLN A 30 1.26 9.63 11.89
N ALA A 31 1.32 9.30 10.61
CA ALA A 31 0.39 9.80 9.60
C ALA A 31 -1.07 9.41 9.92
N ARG A 32 -1.32 8.20 10.42
CA ARG A 32 -2.66 7.73 10.81
C ARG A 32 -3.24 8.53 11.95
N ARG A 33 -2.45 8.86 12.97
CA ARG A 33 -2.91 9.71 14.09
C ARG A 33 -3.31 11.09 13.59
N ALA A 34 -2.58 11.65 12.63
CA ALA A 34 -2.89 12.94 12.04
C ALA A 34 -4.10 12.90 11.07
N GLN A 35 -4.50 11.72 10.60
CA GLN A 35 -5.55 11.54 9.58
C GLN A 35 -6.69 10.62 10.08
N ALA A 36 -6.94 10.58 11.38
CA ALA A 36 -7.87 9.63 12.00
C ALA A 36 -9.28 9.64 11.36
N ASP A 37 -9.75 10.80 10.91
CA ASP A 37 -11.09 10.96 10.32
C ASP A 37 -11.14 10.69 8.80
N LYS A 38 -10.00 10.43 8.15
CA LYS A 38 -9.97 10.21 6.70
C LYS A 38 -10.30 8.76 6.35
N LYS A 39 -11.34 8.59 5.53
CA LYS A 39 -11.69 7.31 4.92
C LYS A 39 -10.52 6.80 4.07
N PRO A 40 -10.24 5.48 4.09
CA PRO A 40 -9.24 4.88 3.21
C PRO A 40 -9.62 5.12 1.74
N ALA A 41 -8.61 5.42 0.91
CA ALA A 41 -8.77 5.64 -0.52
C ALA A 41 -7.85 4.68 -1.30
N PRO A 42 -8.19 4.29 -2.53
CA PRO A 42 -7.32 3.45 -3.33
C PRO A 42 -6.01 4.18 -3.61
N MET A 43 -4.88 3.52 -3.39
CA MET A 43 -3.56 4.09 -3.67
C MET A 43 -3.31 4.06 -5.19
N PRO A 44 -3.00 5.21 -5.84
CA PRO A 44 -2.73 5.23 -7.26
C PRO A 44 -1.45 4.45 -7.58
N PHE A 45 -1.48 3.74 -8.71
CA PHE A 45 -0.35 2.97 -9.23
C PHE A 45 0.05 3.52 -10.60
N ASN A 46 1.29 4.02 -10.73
CA ASN A 46 1.84 4.48 -12.01
C ASN A 46 3.02 3.58 -12.40
N VAL A 47 2.74 2.65 -13.34
CA VAL A 47 3.69 1.68 -13.88
C VAL A 47 4.97 2.36 -14.37
N GLU A 48 4.84 3.40 -15.21
CA GLU A 48 5.98 4.06 -15.84
C GLU A 48 6.85 4.78 -14.81
N ALA A 49 6.24 5.42 -13.82
CA ALA A 49 6.99 6.03 -12.73
C ALA A 49 7.78 4.99 -11.93
N ILE A 50 7.16 3.85 -11.59
CA ILE A 50 7.78 2.79 -10.80
C ILE A 50 8.97 2.16 -11.55
N ARG A 51 8.91 2.04 -12.88
CA ARG A 51 10.03 1.52 -13.67
C ARG A 51 11.29 2.37 -13.54
N THR A 52 11.15 3.68 -13.33
CA THR A 52 12.30 4.59 -13.16
C THR A 52 12.91 4.55 -11.76
N LEU A 53 12.22 3.92 -10.79
CA LEU A 53 12.68 3.86 -9.41
C LEU A 53 13.82 2.84 -9.22
N PRO A 54 14.79 3.13 -8.34
CA PRO A 54 15.79 2.14 -7.95
C PRO A 54 15.14 0.93 -7.23
N PRO A 55 15.78 -0.25 -7.22
CA PRO A 55 15.20 -1.47 -6.65
C PRO A 55 14.70 -1.31 -5.21
N ALA A 56 15.47 -0.63 -4.35
CA ALA A 56 15.07 -0.37 -2.96
C ALA A 56 13.77 0.48 -2.86
N ALA A 57 13.63 1.49 -3.72
CA ALA A 57 12.42 2.30 -3.76
C ALA A 57 11.21 1.52 -4.31
N ARG A 58 11.43 0.57 -5.24
CA ARG A 58 10.38 -0.35 -5.69
C ARG A 58 9.91 -1.28 -4.57
N ALA A 59 10.81 -1.81 -3.75
CA ALA A 59 10.45 -2.62 -2.59
C ALA A 59 9.63 -1.83 -1.57
N ALA A 60 10.09 -0.62 -1.22
CA ALA A 60 9.35 0.29 -0.35
C ALA A 60 7.95 0.62 -0.91
N PHE A 61 7.86 0.92 -2.22
CA PHE A 61 6.59 1.19 -2.88
C PHE A 61 5.64 0.00 -2.80
N ARG A 62 6.13 -1.21 -3.15
CA ARG A 62 5.32 -2.45 -3.09
C ARG A 62 4.75 -2.65 -1.69
N TYR A 63 5.59 -2.52 -0.66
CA TYR A 63 5.17 -2.69 0.72
C TYR A 63 4.06 -1.71 1.14
N ILE A 64 4.24 -0.42 0.82
CA ILE A 64 3.22 0.61 1.10
C ILE A 64 1.94 0.33 0.32
N TRP A 65 2.05 0.02 -0.97
CA TRP A 65 0.90 -0.20 -1.84
C TRP A 65 0.06 -1.41 -1.41
N GLU A 66 0.68 -2.56 -1.14
CA GLU A 66 -0.05 -3.75 -0.68
C GLU A 66 -0.79 -3.47 0.63
N ARG A 67 -0.18 -2.71 1.54
CA ARG A 67 -0.78 -2.31 2.81
C ARG A 67 -1.98 -1.38 2.62
N GLU A 68 -1.84 -0.31 1.83
CA GLU A 68 -2.96 0.63 1.58
C GLU A 68 -4.10 -0.03 0.80
N GLN A 69 -3.79 -0.87 -0.19
CA GLN A 69 -4.81 -1.60 -0.94
C GLN A 69 -5.60 -2.55 -0.04
N ARG A 70 -4.93 -3.29 0.84
CA ARG A 70 -5.61 -4.17 1.81
C ARG A 70 -6.59 -3.38 2.66
N ARG A 71 -6.13 -2.25 3.21
CA ARG A 71 -6.95 -1.37 4.06
C ARG A 71 -8.16 -0.83 3.29
N TYR A 72 -7.98 -0.43 2.04
CA TYR A 72 -9.08 0.04 1.20
C TYR A 72 -10.09 -1.07 0.91
N GLU A 73 -9.63 -2.27 0.54
CA GLU A 73 -10.49 -3.41 0.24
C GLU A 73 -11.29 -3.87 1.48
N GLU A 74 -10.65 -3.93 2.64
CA GLU A 74 -11.30 -4.21 3.93
C GLU A 74 -12.37 -3.15 4.26
N PHE A 75 -12.07 -1.87 4.04
CA PHE A 75 -13.02 -0.79 4.24
C PHE A 75 -14.23 -0.93 3.30
N ILE A 76 -14.02 -1.19 2.01
CA ILE A 76 -15.12 -1.38 1.06
C ILE A 76 -15.95 -2.60 1.44
N GLN A 77 -15.34 -3.70 1.85
CA GLN A 77 -16.04 -4.90 2.26
C GLN A 77 -16.92 -4.65 3.50
N ASN A 78 -16.39 -3.97 4.51
CA ASN A 78 -17.15 -3.64 5.73
C ASN A 78 -18.32 -2.70 5.44
N ASN A 79 -18.14 -1.68 4.57
CA ASN A 79 -19.23 -0.80 4.18
C ASN A 79 -20.30 -1.52 3.33
N ARG A 80 -19.90 -2.47 2.47
CA ARG A 80 -20.86 -3.31 1.72
C ARG A 80 -21.69 -4.20 2.64
N MET A 81 -21.07 -4.78 3.68
CA MET A 81 -21.79 -5.58 4.68
C MET A 81 -22.72 -4.73 5.57
N ALA A 82 -22.35 -3.49 5.87
CA ALA A 82 -23.17 -2.58 6.68
C ALA A 82 -24.34 -1.95 5.90
N ALA A 83 -24.34 -2.02 4.56
CA ALA A 83 -25.39 -1.49 3.69
C ALA A 83 -26.45 -2.55 3.30
N ASN A 84 -26.23 -3.81 3.67
CA ASN A 84 -27.17 -4.93 3.51
C ASN A 84 -27.79 -5.30 4.86
#